data_AF-A0AA96G580-F1
#
_entry.id   AF-A0AA96G580-F1
#
_cell.length_a   1.000
_cell.length_b   1.000
_cell.length_c   1.000
_cell.angle_alpha   90.00
_cell.angle_beta   90.00
_cell.angle_gamma   90.00
#
_symmetry.space_group_name_H-M   'P 1'
#
loop_
_entity.id
_entity.type
_entity.pdbx_description
1 polymer ?
#
loop_
_entity_poly.entity_id
_entity_poly.type
_entity_poly.pdbx_seq_one_letter_code
_entity_poly.pdbx_strand_id
1 'polypeptide(L)'
;MATTKKYTVTLPEELAEEIRAKVGPGEFSRYVTQAIERQAERDRLGELVDWWEAEYGPVTDEEQAQAEAAHRALVARHAARRARLLEEERRAS
;
A
#
# COMPACT_ATOMS: atom_id res chain seq x y z
N MET A 1 -22.01 11.11 10.38
CA MET A 1 -20.87 11.74 11.08
C MET A 1 -20.11 10.65 11.80
N ALA A 2 -18.84 10.43 11.46
CA ALA A 2 -18.03 9.44 12.17
C ALA A 2 -17.80 9.93 13.61
N THR A 3 -18.18 9.14 14.60
CA THR A 3 -18.00 9.46 16.00
C THR A 3 -16.64 8.93 16.46
N THR A 4 -15.81 9.80 17.03
CA THR A 4 -14.51 9.40 17.58
C THR A 4 -14.67 9.04 19.05
N LYS A 5 -14.06 7.92 19.46
CA LYS A 5 -14.01 7.47 20.87
C LYS A 5 -12.57 7.42 21.32
N LYS A 6 -12.28 8.02 22.47
CA LYS A 6 -10.93 8.00 23.06
C LYS A 6 -10.65 6.64 23.69
N TYR A 7 -9.59 6.00 23.26
CA TYR A 7 -8.99 4.83 23.90
C TYR A 7 -7.62 5.22 24.47
N THR A 8 -7.26 4.68 25.63
CA THR A 8 -5.94 4.90 26.23
C THR A 8 -5.10 3.65 26.03
N VAL A 9 -3.90 3.81 25.49
CA VAL A 9 -2.92 2.73 25.28
C VAL A 9 -1.58 3.16 25.87
N THR A 10 -0.80 2.19 26.34
CA THR A 10 0.57 2.41 26.80
C THR A 10 1.53 2.17 25.64
N LEU A 11 2.44 3.11 25.42
CA LEU A 11 3.46 3.06 24.37
C LEU A 11 4.84 3.24 25.01
N PRO A 12 5.91 2.67 24.42
CA PRO A 12 7.27 3.01 24.80
C PRO A 12 7.50 4.52 24.66
N GLU A 13 8.05 5.14 25.71
CA GLU A 13 8.25 6.59 25.76
C GLU A 13 9.16 7.08 24.63
N GLU A 14 10.28 6.40 24.41
CA GLU A 14 11.24 6.70 23.34
C GLU A 14 10.56 6.76 21.96
N LEU A 15 9.73 5.76 21.65
CA LEU A 15 8.98 5.70 20.39
C LEU A 15 7.96 6.83 20.27
N ALA A 16 7.23 7.12 21.36
CA ALA A 16 6.23 8.16 21.35
C ALA A 16 6.86 9.55 21.12
N GLU A 17 7.98 9.84 21.76
CA GLU A 17 8.71 11.09 21.59
C GLU A 17 9.38 11.19 20.21
N GLU A 18 9.94 10.10 19.68
CA GLU A 18 10.46 10.06 18.31
C GLU A 18 9.38 10.44 17.29
N ILE A 19 8.20 9.83 17.41
CA ILE A 19 7.07 10.11 16.52
C ILE A 19 6.62 11.56 16.69
N ARG A 20 6.47 12.07 17.93
CA ARG A 20 6.09 13.46 18.21
C ARG A 20 7.07 14.45 17.56
N ALA A 21 8.37 14.19 17.66
CA ALA A 21 9.40 15.02 17.03
C ALA A 21 9.29 14.99 15.50
N LYS A 22 8.97 13.83 14.92
CA LYS A 22 8.83 13.65 13.46
C LYS A 22 7.58 14.31 12.86
N VAL A 23 6.45 14.22 13.54
CA VAL A 23 5.14 14.67 13.00
C VAL A 23 4.77 16.09 13.40
N GLY A 24 5.39 16.61 14.45
CA GLY A 24 5.12 17.95 14.96
C GLY A 24 3.93 18.02 15.93
N PRO A 25 3.70 19.21 16.52
CA PRO A 25 2.69 19.42 17.54
C PRO A 25 1.27 19.19 16.99
N GLY A 26 0.44 18.47 17.73
CA GLY A 26 -0.97 18.20 17.37
C GLY A 26 -1.18 17.04 16.39
N GLU A 27 -0.14 16.61 15.68
CA GLU A 27 -0.26 15.62 14.60
C GLU A 27 -0.11 14.16 15.06
N PHE A 28 0.30 13.95 16.32
CA PHE A 28 0.53 12.62 16.89
C PHE A 28 -0.70 11.71 16.80
N SER A 29 -1.89 12.23 17.12
CA SER A 29 -3.14 11.47 17.05
C SER A 29 -3.45 11.03 15.61
N ARG A 30 -3.27 11.94 14.64
CA ARG A 30 -3.47 11.62 13.21
C ARG A 30 -2.50 10.55 12.74
N TYR A 31 -1.23 10.67 13.14
CA TYR A 31 -0.22 9.67 12.82
C TYR A 31 -0.59 8.28 13.35
N VAL A 32 -0.98 8.20 14.63
CA VAL A 32 -1.37 6.93 15.25
C VAL A 32 -2.61 6.34 14.58
N THR A 33 -3.63 7.15 14.30
CA THR A 33 -4.82 6.68 13.57
C THR A 33 -4.44 6.10 12.21
N GLN A 34 -3.64 6.81 11.40
CA GLN A 34 -3.20 6.33 10.10
C GLN A 34 -2.34 5.06 10.19
N ALA A 35 -1.49 4.95 11.21
CA ALA A 35 -0.70 3.75 11.45
C ALA A 35 -1.58 2.54 11.79
N ILE A 36 -2.59 2.73 12.64
CA ILE A 36 -3.55 1.68 13.01
C ILE A 36 -4.39 1.26 11.81
N GLU A 37 -4.90 2.22 11.02
CA GLU A 37 -5.67 1.93 9.80
C GLU A 37 -4.83 1.11 8.81
N ARG A 38 -3.58 1.53 8.57
CA ARG A 38 -2.67 0.81 7.69
C ARG A 38 -2.33 -0.58 8.22
N GLN A 39 -2.18 -0.73 9.53
CA GLN A 39 -1.91 -2.03 10.12
C GLN A 39 -3.12 -2.96 9.97
N ALA A 40 -4.33 -2.48 10.28
CA ALA A 40 -5.55 -3.27 10.14
C ALA A 40 -5.80 -3.70 8.67
N GLU A 41 -5.49 -2.82 7.71
CA GLU A 41 -5.54 -3.17 6.29
C GLU A 41 -4.53 -4.28 5.95
N ARG A 42 -3.30 -4.19 6.44
CA ARG A 42 -2.27 -5.23 6.23
C ARG A 42 -2.65 -6.55 6.88
N ASP A 43 -3.22 -6.52 8.09
CA ASP A 43 -3.65 -7.73 8.79
C ASP A 43 -4.75 -8.43 7.98
N ARG A 44 -5.74 -7.69 7.47
CA ARG A 44 -6.78 -8.23 6.59
C ARG A 44 -6.23 -8.78 5.28
N LEU A 45 -5.24 -8.12 4.68
CA LEU A 45 -4.56 -8.65 3.49
C LEU A 45 -3.79 -9.94 3.80
N GLY A 46 -3.15 -10.02 4.97
CA GLY A 46 -2.49 -11.23 5.46
C GLY A 46 -3.47 -12.39 5.61
N GLU A 47 -4.61 -12.17 6.26
CA GLU A 47 -5.67 -13.18 6.39
C GLU A 47 -6.15 -13.70 5.03
N LEU A 48 -6.26 -12.83 4.03
CA LEU A 48 -6.59 -13.25 2.67
C LEU A 48 -5.47 -14.10 2.08
N VAL A 49 -4.21 -13.65 2.14
CA VAL A 49 -3.08 -14.44 1.63
C VAL A 49 -3.03 -15.82 2.28
N ASP A 50 -3.18 -15.90 3.61
CA ASP A 50 -3.20 -17.17 4.34
C ASP A 50 -4.32 -18.10 3.83
N TRP A 51 -5.51 -17.56 3.55
CA TRP A 51 -6.61 -18.34 2.98
C TRP A 51 -6.28 -18.88 1.58
N TRP A 52 -5.68 -18.05 0.72
CA TRP A 52 -5.27 -18.47 -0.62
C TRP A 52 -4.16 -19.53 -0.56
N GLU A 53 -3.15 -19.34 0.30
CA GLU A 53 -2.06 -20.31 0.46
C GLU A 53 -2.54 -21.64 1.05
N ALA A 54 -3.56 -21.62 1.92
CA ALA A 54 -4.17 -22.83 2.43
C ALA A 54 -4.90 -23.65 1.34
N GLU A 55 -5.49 -22.98 0.35
CA GLU A 55 -6.22 -23.64 -0.75
C GLU A 55 -5.29 -24.07 -1.89
N TYR A 56 -4.33 -23.23 -2.27
CA TYR A 56 -3.51 -23.40 -3.48
C TYR A 56 -2.03 -23.71 -3.20
N GLY A 57 -1.58 -23.58 -1.96
CA GLY A 57 -0.16 -23.64 -1.59
C GLY A 57 0.54 -22.27 -1.70
N PRO A 58 1.77 -22.15 -1.16
CA PRO A 58 2.54 -20.92 -1.23
C PRO A 58 2.96 -20.61 -2.67
N VAL A 59 3.04 -19.32 -3.00
CA VAL A 59 3.53 -18.86 -4.30
C VAL A 59 5.02 -19.17 -4.44
N THR A 60 5.40 -19.86 -5.51
CA THR A 60 6.80 -20.16 -5.79
C THR A 60 7.54 -18.97 -6.39
N ASP A 61 8.86 -18.92 -6.20
CA ASP A 61 9.71 -17.88 -6.79
C ASP A 61 9.59 -17.84 -8.33
N GLU A 62 9.39 -18.99 -8.96
CA GLU A 62 9.20 -19.08 -10.41
C GLU A 62 7.87 -18.45 -10.85
N GLU A 63 6.77 -18.78 -10.17
CA GLU A 63 5.45 -18.18 -10.45
C GLU A 63 5.46 -16.67 -10.23
N GLN A 64 6.11 -16.22 -9.16
CA GLN A 64 6.30 -14.80 -8.87
C GLN A 64 7.09 -14.10 -9.98
N ALA A 65 8.21 -14.69 -10.42
CA ALA A 65 9.02 -14.13 -11.51
C ALA A 65 8.25 -14.06 -12.84
N GLN A 66 7.45 -15.08 -13.15
CA GLN A 66 6.58 -15.10 -14.32
C GLN A 66 5.51 -14.01 -14.26
N ALA A 67 4.84 -13.86 -13.11
CA ALA A 67 3.84 -12.82 -12.89
C ALA A 67 4.43 -11.41 -13.03
N GLU A 68 5.60 -11.17 -12.46
CA GLU A 68 6.29 -9.90 -12.58
C GLU A 68 6.72 -9.58 -14.02
N ALA A 69 7.19 -10.58 -14.76
CA ALA A 69 7.54 -10.42 -16.17
C ALA A 69 6.31 -10.06 -17.01
N ALA A 70 5.18 -10.74 -16.77
CA ALA A 70 3.91 -10.45 -17.41
C ALA A 70 3.42 -9.02 -17.08
N HIS A 71 3.50 -8.61 -15.81
CA HIS A 71 3.14 -7.27 -15.37
C HIS A 71 4.00 -6.20 -16.05
N ARG A 72 5.33 -6.36 -16.08
CA ARG A 72 6.23 -5.43 -16.78
C ARG A 72 5.89 -5.31 -18.27
N ALA A 73 5.61 -6.43 -18.93
CA ALA A 73 5.21 -6.44 -20.34
C ALA A 73 3.88 -5.69 -20.56
N LEU A 74 2.89 -5.88 -19.68
CA LEU A 74 1.62 -5.16 -19.74
C LEU A 74 1.82 -3.65 -19.58
N VAL A 75 2.56 -3.22 -18.56
CA VAL A 75 2.86 -1.80 -18.32
C VAL A 75 3.56 -1.17 -19.54
N ALA A 76 4.54 -1.85 -20.13
CA ALA A 76 5.25 -1.37 -21.31
C ALA A 76 4.32 -1.23 -22.53
N ARG A 77 3.41 -2.20 -22.75
CA ARG A 77 2.41 -2.13 -23.83
C ARG A 77 1.47 -0.93 -23.65
N HIS A 78 1.01 -0.69 -22.42
CA HIS A 78 0.15 0.46 -22.12
C HIS A 78 0.88 1.80 -22.33
N ALA A 79 2.13 1.91 -21.90
CA ALA A 79 2.95 3.10 -22.13
C ALA A 79 3.18 3.37 -23.61
N ALA A 80 3.52 2.33 -24.39
CA ALA A 80 3.72 2.44 -25.84
C ALA A 80 2.44 2.88 -26.55
N ARG A 81 1.28 2.34 -26.16
CA ARG A 81 -0.02 2.77 -26.70
C ARG A 81 -0.29 4.24 -26.42
N ARG A 82 -0.06 4.70 -25.18
CA ARG A 82 -0.24 6.11 -24.82
C ARG A 82 0.69 7.04 -25.59
N ALA A 83 1.95 6.67 -25.77
CA ALA A 83 2.91 7.47 -26.52
C ALA A 83 2.52 7.62 -28.00
N ARG A 84 1.98 6.56 -28.62
CA ARG A 84 1.48 6.61 -30.00
C ARG A 84 0.33 7.61 -30.15
N LEU A 85 -0.65 7.55 -29.25
CA LEU A 85 -1.79 8.47 -29.28
C LEU A 85 -1.35 9.94 -29.14
N LEU A 86 -0.44 10.23 -28.20
CA LEU A 86 0.09 11.59 -28.02
C LEU A 86 0.87 12.08 -29.25
N GLU A 87 1.64 11.19 -29.89
CA GLU A 87 2.39 11.54 -31.10
C GLU A 87 1.46 11.75 -32.32
N GLU A 88 0.37 10.99 -32.41
CA GLU A 88 -0.68 11.19 -33.41
C GLU A 88 -1.40 12.54 -33.20
N GLU A 89 -1.76 12.87 -31.97
CA GLU A 89 -2.35 14.17 -31.60
C GLU A 89 -1.41 15.34 -31.90
N ARG A 90 -0.12 15.21 -31.58
CA ARG A 90 0.90 16.23 -31.86
C ARG A 90 1.10 16.47 -33.36
N ARG A 91 0.96 15.43 -34.18
CA ARG A 91 1.06 15.54 -35.66
C ARG A 91 -0.20 16.10 -36.31
N ALA A 92 -1.35 15.97 -35.64
CA ALA A 92 -2.62 16.50 -36.10
C ALA A 92 -2.85 17.97 -35.72
N SER A 93 -1.99 18.53 -34.85
CA SER A 93 -1.95 19.96 -34.47
C SER A 93 -0.89 20.73 -35.25
#